data_AF-A0A5B7IK66-F1
#
_entry.id   AF-A0A5B7IK66-F1
#
_cell.length_a   1.000
_cell.length_b   1.000
_cell.length_c   1.000
_cell.angle_alpha   90.00
_cell.angle_beta   90.00
_cell.angle_gamma   90.00
#
_symmetry.space_group_name_H-M   'P 1'
#
loop_
_entity.id
_entity.type
_entity.pdbx_description
1 polymer ?
#
loop_
_entity_poly.entity_id
_entity_poly.type
_entity_poly.pdbx_seq_one_letter_code
_entity_poly.pdbx_strand_id
1 'polypeptide(L)'
;MELLQEETGEQDSRLFISFIKPHKSVSRDTIAIWIKHVLIISGVDSAKYTASSVRTAATSQARAMSVPICHILSKAGWSRELTLAKH
;
A
#
# COMPACT_ATOMS: atom_id res chain seq x y z
N MET A 1 13.99 -22.59 -35.70
CA MET A 1 13.67 -23.37 -34.49
C MET A 1 13.50 -22.34 -33.38
N GLU A 2 12.28 -21.83 -33.23
CA GLU A 2 11.93 -20.78 -32.27
C GLU A 2 11.87 -21.42 -30.88
N LEU A 3 12.70 -20.94 -29.96
CA LEU A 3 12.75 -21.41 -28.58
C LEU A 3 11.49 -20.92 -27.89
N LEU A 4 10.46 -21.78 -27.84
CA LEU A 4 9.33 -21.63 -26.93
C LEU A 4 9.88 -21.62 -25.51
N GLN A 5 10.04 -20.42 -24.94
CA GLN A 5 10.25 -20.29 -23.51
C GLN A 5 9.05 -20.92 -22.82
N GLU A 6 9.34 -21.97 -22.07
CA GLU A 6 8.40 -22.67 -21.20
C GLU A 6 7.89 -21.66 -20.16
N GLU A 7 6.70 -21.10 -20.42
CA GLU A 7 5.98 -20.28 -19.45
C GLU A 7 5.49 -21.21 -18.34
N THR A 8 6.38 -21.50 -17.39
CA THR A 8 6.01 -22.04 -16.09
C THR A 8 5.14 -20.99 -15.40
N GLY A 9 3.82 -21.13 -15.60
CA GLY A 9 2.79 -20.31 -15.01
C GLY A 9 2.74 -20.53 -13.51
N GLU A 10 3.71 -19.99 -12.78
CA GLU A 10 3.60 -19.86 -11.34
C GLU A 10 2.46 -18.89 -11.05
N GLN A 11 1.34 -19.46 -10.60
CA GLN A 11 0.12 -18.73 -10.28
C GLN A 11 0.40 -17.81 -9.08
N ASP A 12 0.82 -16.58 -9.35
CA ASP A 12 1.00 -15.57 -8.31
C ASP A 12 -0.36 -15.24 -7.69
N SER A 13 -0.58 -15.69 -6.45
CA SER A 13 -1.85 -15.57 -5.73
C SER A 13 -2.13 -14.17 -5.18
N ARG A 14 -1.37 -13.15 -5.62
CA ARG A 14 -1.60 -11.75 -5.23
C ARG A 14 -2.86 -11.19 -5.89
N LEU A 15 -3.59 -10.39 -5.12
CA LEU A 15 -4.83 -9.76 -5.57
C LEU A 15 -4.64 -8.80 -6.76
N PHE A 16 -3.51 -8.08 -6.81
CA PHE A 16 -3.23 -7.10 -7.86
C PHE A 16 -2.24 -7.67 -8.88
N ILE A 17 -2.70 -7.76 -10.13
CA ILE A 17 -1.93 -8.23 -11.28
C ILE A 17 -1.79 -7.14 -12.35
N SER A 18 -0.74 -7.26 -13.16
CA SER A 18 -0.49 -6.36 -14.29
C SER A 18 -1.36 -6.74 -15.49
N PHE A 19 -1.73 -5.74 -16.28
CA PHE A 19 -2.46 -5.96 -17.54
C PHE A 19 -1.56 -6.41 -18.70
N ILE A 20 -0.23 -6.37 -18.51
CA ILE A 20 0.77 -6.73 -19.53
C ILE A 20 1.07 -8.22 -19.40
N LYS A 21 1.02 -8.98 -20.50
CA LYS A 21 1.43 -10.39 -20.51
C LYS A 21 2.90 -10.52 -20.06
N PRO A 22 3.23 -11.51 -19.20
CA PRO A 22 2.40 -12.63 -18.76
C PRO A 22 1.60 -12.38 -17.44
N HIS A 23 0.96 -11.21 -17.28
CA HIS A 23 0.03 -10.88 -16.17
C HIS A 23 0.59 -11.11 -14.76
N LYS A 24 1.88 -10.82 -14.58
CA LYS A 24 2.56 -10.96 -13.28
C LYS A 24 1.98 -10.00 -12.25
N SER A 25 2.18 -10.29 -10.96
CA SER A 25 1.80 -9.37 -9.90
C SER A 25 2.45 -8.00 -10.04
N VAL A 26 1.72 -6.97 -9.60
CA VAL A 26 2.27 -5.61 -9.56
C VAL A 26 3.19 -5.45 -8.35
N SER A 27 4.20 -4.59 -8.48
CA SER A 27 5.09 -4.27 -7.37
C SER A 27 4.37 -3.38 -6.34
N ARG A 28 4.91 -3.36 -5.11
CA ARG A 28 4.50 -2.41 -4.07
C ARG A 28 4.56 -0.96 -4.57
N ASP A 29 5.55 -0.64 -5.40
CA ASP A 29 5.78 0.73 -5.87
C ASP A 29 4.73 1.15 -6.89
N THR A 30 4.25 0.22 -7.74
CA THR A 30 3.10 0.47 -8.62
C THR A 30 1.85 0.81 -7.82
N ILE A 31 1.57 0.07 -6.74
CA ILE A 31 0.43 0.36 -5.85
C ILE A 31 0.61 1.72 -5.16
N ALA A 32 1.84 2.06 -4.73
CA ALA A 32 2.12 3.37 -4.13
C ALA A 32 1.87 4.53 -5.11
N ILE A 33 2.18 4.35 -6.40
CA ILE A 33 1.87 5.32 -7.46
C ILE A 33 0.35 5.48 -7.61
N TRP A 34 -0.41 4.38 -7.62
CA TRP A 34 -1.88 4.45 -7.67
C TRP A 34 -2.46 5.23 -6.49
N ILE A 35 -1.97 4.98 -5.26
CA ILE A 35 -2.38 5.75 -4.08
C ILE A 35 -2.02 7.23 -4.24
N LYS A 36 -0.83 7.54 -4.75
CA LYS A 36 -0.41 8.93 -5.01
C LYS A 36 -1.32 9.61 -6.05
N HIS A 37 -1.71 8.89 -7.10
CA HIS A 37 -2.68 9.40 -8.08
C HIS A 37 -4.03 9.71 -7.43
N VAL A 38 -4.52 8.84 -6.54
CA VAL A 38 -5.77 9.09 -5.78
C VAL A 38 -5.65 10.36 -4.93
N LEU A 39 -4.50 10.60 -4.30
CA LEU A 39 -4.27 11.85 -3.56
C LEU A 39 -4.33 13.08 -4.48
N ILE A 40 -3.67 13.04 -5.64
CA ILE A 40 -3.65 14.14 -6.61
C ILE A 40 -5.07 14.47 -7.10
N ILE A 41 -5.84 13.47 -7.53
CA ILE A 41 -7.21 13.69 -8.03
C ILE A 41 -8.17 14.16 -6.92
N SER A 42 -7.83 13.91 -5.65
CA SER A 42 -8.56 14.41 -4.48
C SER A 42 -8.16 15.83 -4.08
N GLY A 43 -7.26 16.49 -4.82
CA GLY A 43 -6.74 17.81 -4.51
C GLY A 43 -5.75 17.86 -3.35
N VAL A 44 -5.21 16.70 -2.93
CA VAL A 44 -4.19 16.62 -1.88
C VAL A 44 -2.80 16.82 -2.50
N ASP A 45 -2.00 17.69 -1.89
CA ASP A 45 -0.63 17.95 -2.33
C ASP A 45 0.25 16.70 -2.21
N SER A 46 0.56 16.09 -3.35
CA SER A 46 1.35 14.87 -3.44
C SER A 46 2.88 15.09 -3.34
N ALA A 47 3.34 16.34 -3.26
CA ALA A 47 4.72 16.66 -2.88
C ALA A 47 4.91 16.54 -1.37
N LYS A 48 3.88 16.89 -0.60
CA LYS A 48 3.87 16.80 0.86
C LYS A 48 3.38 15.44 1.39
N TYR A 49 2.37 14.87 0.76
CA TYR A 49 1.74 13.62 1.19
C TYR A 49 2.03 12.49 0.22
N THR A 50 2.40 11.33 0.76
CA THR A 50 2.76 10.14 0.00
C THR A 50 1.84 8.98 0.33
N ALA A 51 2.03 7.83 -0.32
CA ALA A 51 1.25 6.63 -0.04
C ALA A 51 1.33 6.19 1.44
N SER A 52 2.47 6.39 2.12
CA SER A 52 2.61 6.05 3.54
C SER A 52 1.86 7.03 4.44
N SER A 53 1.70 8.29 4.03
CA SER A 53 0.96 9.32 4.76
C SER A 53 -0.50 8.94 4.98
N VAL A 54 -1.10 8.15 4.08
CA VAL A 54 -2.47 7.62 4.24
C VAL A 54 -2.58 6.75 5.48
N ARG A 55 -1.61 5.88 5.73
CA ARG A 55 -1.58 5.03 6.93
C ARG A 55 -1.50 5.89 8.19
N THR A 56 -0.59 6.88 8.18
CA THR A 56 -0.40 7.81 9.30
C THR A 56 -1.66 8.62 9.61
N ALA A 57 -2.33 9.14 8.58
CA ALA A 57 -3.58 9.87 8.72
C ALA A 57 -4.69 8.98 9.29
N ALA A 58 -4.83 7.74 8.78
CA ALA A 58 -5.81 6.78 9.29
C ALA A 58 -5.57 6.44 10.78
N THR A 59 -4.31 6.25 11.19
CA THR A 59 -3.98 6.00 12.60
C THR A 59 -4.23 7.21 13.49
N SER A 60 -3.94 8.42 13.00
CA SER A 60 -4.22 9.67 13.72
C SER A 60 -5.73 9.86 13.94
N GLN A 61 -6.53 9.60 12.90
CA GLN A 61 -7.99 9.63 13.01
C GLN A 61 -8.52 8.56 13.97
N ALA A 62 -8.01 7.33 13.92
CA ALA A 62 -8.42 6.26 14.85
C ALA A 62 -8.13 6.65 16.31
N ARG A 63 -6.97 7.27 16.57
CA ARG A 63 -6.63 7.81 17.88
C ARG A 63 -7.58 8.93 18.31
N ALA A 64 -7.90 9.86 17.41
CA ALA A 64 -8.86 10.93 17.68
C ALA A 64 -10.27 10.39 18.01
N MET A 65 -10.65 9.26 17.41
CA MET A 65 -11.88 8.54 17.71
C MET A 65 -11.78 7.61 18.94
N SER A 66 -10.71 7.73 19.74
CA SER A 66 -10.51 6.94 20.97
C SER A 66 -10.48 5.42 20.76
N VAL A 67 -10.07 4.94 19.56
CA VAL A 67 -9.85 3.51 19.33
C VAL A 67 -8.68 3.03 20.20
N PRO A 68 -8.79 1.86 20.86
CA PRO A 68 -7.71 1.34 21.70
C PRO A 68 -6.38 1.21 20.95
N ILE A 69 -5.29 1.66 21.57
CA ILE A 69 -3.97 1.74 20.93
C ILE A 69 -3.48 0.38 20.41
N CYS A 70 -3.75 -0.71 21.13
CA CYS A 70 -3.40 -2.07 20.72
C CYS A 70 -4.08 -2.47 19.40
N HIS A 71 -5.33 -2.03 19.16
CA HIS A 71 -6.04 -2.26 17.90
C HIS A 71 -5.42 -1.44 16.77
N ILE A 72 -5.08 -0.17 17.03
CA ILE A 72 -4.43 0.71 16.03
C ILE A 72 -3.08 0.12 15.61
N LEU A 73 -2.25 -0.28 16.57
CA LEU A 73 -0.94 -0.89 16.31
C LEU A 73 -1.03 -2.19 15.52
N SER A 74 -1.95 -3.08 15.92
CA SER A 74 -2.19 -4.34 15.21
C SER A 74 -2.60 -4.10 13.75
N LYS A 75 -3.50 -3.13 13.49
CA LYS A 75 -3.97 -2.82 12.13
C LYS A 75 -2.97 -2.00 11.31
N ALA A 76 -2.14 -1.18 11.94
CA ALA A 76 -1.08 -0.42 11.28
C ALA A 76 0.17 -1.26 10.98
N GLY A 77 0.28 -2.46 11.56
CA GLY A 77 1.46 -3.33 11.45
C GLY A 77 2.65 -2.82 12.25
N TRP A 78 2.40 -2.19 13.39
CA TRP A 78 3.45 -1.63 14.26
C TRP A 78 3.55 -2.41 15.57
N SER A 79 4.77 -2.78 15.93
CA SER A 79 5.04 -3.46 17.20
C SER A 79 5.26 -2.50 18.38
N ARG A 80 5.41 -1.20 18.12
CA ARG A 80 5.79 -0.19 19.13
C ARG A 80 4.82 0.97 19.13
N GLU A 81 4.29 1.28 20.32
CA GLU A 81 3.46 2.47 20.58
C GLU A 81 4.19 3.77 20.26
N LEU A 82 5.50 3.81 20.46
CA LEU A 82 6.36 4.95 20.12
C LEU A 82 6.32 5.33 18.63
N THR A 83 5.98 4.40 17.74
CA THR A 83 5.81 4.69 16.32
C THR A 83 4.52 5.48 16.07
N LEU A 84 3.46 5.21 16.85
CA LEU A 84 2.24 6.00 16.83
C LEU A 84 2.45 7.37 17.47
N ALA A 85 3.24 7.49 18.54
CA ALA A 85 3.47 8.77 19.21
C ALA A 85 4.24 9.79 18.36
N LYS A 86 4.97 9.35 17.33
CA LYS A 86 5.71 10.22 16.39
C LYS A 86 4.83 10.83 15.30
N HIS A 87 3.56 10.47 15.25
CA HIS A 87 2.67 10.64 14.10
C HIS A 87 1.28 11.10 14.53
#